data_AF-A0A945B2D6-F1
#
_entry.id   AF-A0A945B2D6-F1
#
_cell.length_a   1.000
_cell.length_b   1.000
_cell.length_c   1.000
_cell.angle_alpha   90.00
_cell.angle_beta   90.00
_cell.angle_gamma   90.00
#
_symmetry.space_group_name_H-M   'P 1'
#
loop_
_entity.id
_entity.type
_entity.pdbx_description
1 polymer ?
#
loop_
_entity_poly.entity_id
_entity_poly.type
_entity_poly.pdbx_seq_one_letter_code
_entity_poly.pdbx_strand_id
1 'polypeptide(L)'
;MTQLKTKIDKLRKTIEVKENSRSSYNRQLRSIEKQIGGISNKIRKSNKAIKTKQRALAKLNNSKKSIQKDIFTQNQQLSEQLHTAYTLGNQEQMKLLFSQQSAENLQRNLTYYEYFSNYRLQQIDVSTQNFDRLVENEKSIKLAKIDLEKILNKQKSQKSSLSSDRSKRKKIVTNLENQLKKQGKYLTKLEDDEKNLKQLIDSLAEILIQTPPPRSTKKFISLKGKLSWPVKGKVKKLYGRLKPPSNLRWQGVVINANRGNNVRAVSHGRIAFSDWLRGMGNLIIIDHGDGYLSLYGHNESLYKATGEWVEAGDIIGSIGDSGGQSNNGLYFEIRKKSKPQNPTRWCKSSNWFTSI
;
A
#
# COMPACT_ATOMS: atom_id res chain seq x y z
N MET A 1 4.09 -25.19 -5.76
CA MET A 1 4.58 -23.79 -5.65
C MET A 1 5.93 -23.64 -4.92
N THR A 2 6.29 -24.57 -4.03
CA THR A 2 7.53 -24.59 -3.24
C THR A 2 8.81 -24.71 -4.09
N GLN A 3 8.82 -25.53 -5.14
CA GLN A 3 10.03 -25.77 -5.95
C GLN A 3 10.54 -24.55 -6.74
N LEU A 4 9.67 -23.72 -7.33
CA LEU A 4 10.12 -22.48 -7.98
C LEU A 4 10.72 -21.53 -6.94
N LYS A 5 10.00 -21.34 -5.83
CA LYS A 5 10.43 -20.44 -4.77
C LYS A 5 11.80 -20.86 -4.22
N THR A 6 12.02 -22.17 -3.99
CA THR A 6 13.31 -22.67 -3.53
C THR A 6 14.43 -22.50 -4.56
N LYS A 7 14.17 -22.72 -5.87
CA LYS A 7 15.16 -22.48 -6.94
C LYS A 7 15.54 -21.00 -7.02
N ILE A 8 14.57 -20.08 -6.96
CA ILE A 8 14.85 -18.64 -6.96
C ILE A 8 15.52 -18.20 -5.66
N ASP A 9 15.16 -18.78 -4.51
CA ASP A 9 15.81 -18.48 -3.24
C ASP A 9 17.27 -18.95 -3.22
N LYS A 10 17.59 -20.09 -3.84
CA LYS A 10 18.98 -20.52 -4.09
C LYS A 10 19.71 -19.51 -4.96
N LEU A 11 19.12 -19.10 -6.09
CA LEU A 11 19.71 -18.09 -6.98
C LEU A 11 19.96 -16.76 -6.26
N ARG A 12 19.01 -16.29 -5.45
CA ARG A 12 19.15 -15.10 -4.61
C ARG A 12 20.32 -15.23 -3.64
N LYS A 13 20.44 -16.37 -2.95
CA LYS A 13 21.56 -16.66 -2.04
C LYS A 13 22.90 -16.67 -2.76
N THR A 14 22.98 -17.26 -3.96
CA THR A 14 24.20 -17.25 -4.78
C THR A 14 24.61 -15.82 -5.17
N ILE A 15 23.63 -15.00 -5.59
CA ILE A 15 23.86 -13.58 -5.90
C ILE A 15 24.32 -12.82 -4.65
N GLU A 16 23.71 -13.09 -3.50
CA GLU A 16 24.08 -12.48 -2.23
C GLU A 16 25.52 -12.81 -1.81
N VAL A 17 25.94 -14.07 -1.88
CA VAL A 17 27.31 -14.48 -1.56
C VAL A 17 28.32 -13.79 -2.49
N LYS A 18 28.03 -13.76 -3.80
CA LYS A 18 28.88 -13.12 -4.81
C LYS A 18 28.97 -11.59 -4.63
N GLU A 19 27.92 -10.94 -4.18
CA GLU A 19 27.96 -9.49 -3.88
C GLU A 19 28.62 -9.21 -2.52
N ASN A 20 28.58 -10.15 -1.57
CA ASN A 20 29.29 -10.03 -0.30
C ASN A 20 30.81 -10.19 -0.44
N SER A 21 31.30 -10.95 -1.42
CA SER A 21 32.74 -11.06 -1.72
C SER A 21 33.32 -9.88 -2.51
N ARG A 22 32.47 -8.90 -2.91
CA ARG A 22 32.88 -7.70 -3.66
C ARG A 22 33.27 -6.53 -2.76
N SER A 23 33.61 -5.39 -3.40
CA SER A 23 34.08 -4.18 -2.72
C SER A 23 33.20 -3.76 -1.55
N SER A 24 33.83 -3.23 -0.50
CA SER A 24 33.15 -2.76 0.72
C SER A 24 31.99 -1.79 0.41
N TYR A 25 32.14 -0.94 -0.61
CA TYR A 25 31.11 0.01 -1.04
C TYR A 25 29.82 -0.64 -1.53
N ASN A 26 29.91 -1.70 -2.35
CA ASN A 26 28.71 -2.37 -2.86
C ASN A 26 27.92 -3.05 -1.72
N ARG A 27 28.64 -3.61 -0.74
CA ARG A 27 28.03 -4.16 0.48
C ARG A 27 27.32 -3.08 1.31
N GLN A 28 28.00 -1.97 1.56
CA GLN A 28 27.42 -0.84 2.31
C GLN A 28 26.18 -0.27 1.59
N LEU A 29 26.27 -0.08 0.27
CA LEU A 29 25.18 0.44 -0.54
C LEU A 29 23.97 -0.51 -0.57
N ARG A 30 24.20 -1.82 -0.75
CA ARG A 30 23.15 -2.85 -0.67
C ARG A 30 22.47 -2.83 0.69
N SER A 31 23.24 -2.81 1.77
CA SER A 31 22.72 -2.82 3.14
C SER A 31 21.84 -1.60 3.41
N ILE A 32 22.35 -0.39 3.14
CA ILE A 32 21.61 0.85 3.41
C ILE A 32 20.37 0.98 2.51
N GLU A 33 20.43 0.57 1.24
CA GLU A 33 19.27 0.63 0.33
C GLU A 33 18.20 -0.41 0.69
N LYS A 34 18.59 -1.60 1.20
CA LYS A 34 17.64 -2.56 1.79
C LYS A 34 16.99 -2.01 3.06
N GLN A 35 17.75 -1.37 3.94
CA GLN A 35 17.23 -0.73 5.15
C GLN A 35 16.22 0.39 4.81
N ILE A 36 16.59 1.29 3.91
CA ILE A 36 15.72 2.35 3.38
C ILE A 36 14.43 1.75 2.82
N GLY A 37 14.53 0.73 1.96
CA GLY A 37 13.37 0.07 1.38
C GLY A 37 12.46 -0.58 2.43
N GLY A 38 13.05 -1.22 3.44
CA GLY A 38 12.32 -1.80 4.56
C GLY A 38 11.56 -0.76 5.39
N ILE A 39 12.22 0.35 5.73
CA ILE A 39 11.59 1.45 6.49
C ILE A 39 10.50 2.14 5.67
N SER A 40 10.73 2.41 4.38
CA SER A 40 9.72 3.00 3.49
C SER A 40 8.46 2.12 3.38
N ASN A 41 8.61 0.78 3.31
CA ASN A 41 7.44 -0.12 3.34
C ASN A 41 6.72 -0.09 4.69
N LYS A 42 7.46 -0.04 5.81
CA LYS A 42 6.87 0.10 7.16
C LYS A 42 6.06 1.40 7.26
N ILE A 43 6.60 2.52 6.80
CA ILE A 43 5.89 3.82 6.78
C ILE A 43 4.62 3.76 5.92
N ARG A 44 4.68 3.12 4.73
CA ARG A 44 3.50 2.91 3.88
C ARG A 44 2.41 2.11 4.60
N LYS A 45 2.78 1.01 5.27
CA LYS A 45 1.84 0.20 6.06
C LYS A 45 1.24 1.02 7.21
N SER A 46 2.05 1.80 7.92
CA SER A 46 1.57 2.70 8.98
C SER A 46 0.60 3.76 8.45
N ASN A 47 0.87 4.36 7.28
CA ASN A 47 -0.06 5.31 6.63
C ASN A 47 -1.42 4.68 6.33
N LYS A 48 -1.45 3.44 5.82
CA LYS A 48 -2.70 2.72 5.57
C LYS A 48 -3.45 2.46 6.88
N ALA A 49 -2.74 2.02 7.93
CA ALA A 49 -3.32 1.76 9.25
C ALA A 49 -3.89 3.04 9.89
N ILE A 50 -3.17 4.15 9.83
CA ILE A 50 -3.61 5.48 10.30
C ILE A 50 -4.92 5.86 9.61
N LYS A 51 -4.96 5.77 8.26
CA LYS A 51 -6.17 6.10 7.49
C LYS A 51 -7.37 5.25 7.88
N THR A 52 -7.17 3.95 8.11
CA THR A 52 -8.24 3.05 8.56
C THR A 52 -8.72 3.41 9.97
N LYS A 53 -7.79 3.63 10.92
CA LYS A 53 -8.12 3.99 12.31
C LYS A 53 -8.82 5.36 12.39
N GLN A 54 -8.41 6.35 11.60
CA GLN A 54 -9.08 7.64 11.49
C GLN A 54 -10.52 7.52 10.99
N ARG A 55 -10.77 6.68 9.96
CA ARG A 55 -12.12 6.40 9.47
C ARG A 55 -12.99 5.70 10.52
N ALA A 56 -12.43 4.74 11.26
CA ALA A 56 -13.13 4.07 12.35
C ALA A 56 -13.49 5.07 13.47
N LEU A 57 -12.55 5.95 13.85
CA LEU A 57 -12.77 6.99 14.84
C LEU A 57 -13.85 7.99 14.40
N ALA A 58 -13.88 8.37 13.12
CA ALA A 58 -14.95 9.21 12.58
C ALA A 58 -16.33 8.54 12.68
N LYS A 59 -16.42 7.23 12.40
CA LYS A 59 -17.67 6.47 12.57
C LYS A 59 -18.13 6.42 14.03
N LEU A 60 -17.20 6.17 14.96
CA LEU A 60 -17.51 6.16 16.39
C LEU A 60 -18.02 7.52 16.86
N ASN A 61 -17.34 8.61 16.48
CA ASN A 61 -17.78 9.97 16.82
C ASN A 61 -19.16 10.30 16.24
N ASN A 62 -19.46 9.87 15.02
CA ASN A 62 -20.79 10.06 14.43
C ASN A 62 -21.86 9.25 15.17
N SER A 63 -21.53 8.03 15.59
CA SER A 63 -22.43 7.18 16.39
C SER A 63 -22.70 7.80 17.77
N LYS A 64 -21.65 8.31 18.43
CA LYS A 64 -21.78 9.09 19.68
C LYS A 64 -22.75 10.26 19.50
N LYS A 65 -22.58 11.07 18.44
CA LYS A 65 -23.47 12.19 18.16
C LYS A 65 -24.93 11.76 17.94
N SER A 66 -25.15 10.65 17.25
CA SER A 66 -26.50 10.10 17.05
C SER A 66 -27.13 9.66 18.36
N ILE A 67 -26.42 8.84 19.15
CA ILE A 67 -26.91 8.34 20.44
C ILE A 67 -27.20 9.51 21.39
N GLN A 68 -26.35 10.53 21.43
CA GLN A 68 -26.59 11.73 22.23
C GLN A 68 -27.85 12.48 21.80
N LYS A 69 -28.13 12.56 20.49
CA LYS A 69 -29.37 13.15 19.98
C LYS A 69 -30.58 12.30 20.37
N ASP A 70 -30.49 10.98 20.26
CA ASP A 70 -31.57 10.06 20.60
C ASP A 70 -31.91 10.15 22.10
N ILE A 71 -30.89 10.14 22.97
CA ILE A 71 -31.04 10.35 24.43
C ILE A 71 -31.69 11.71 24.71
N PHE A 72 -31.25 12.77 24.04
CA PHE A 72 -31.82 14.11 24.23
C PHE A 72 -33.31 14.14 23.87
N THR A 73 -33.69 13.61 22.70
CA THR A 73 -35.09 13.56 22.26
C THR A 73 -35.95 12.68 23.19
N GLN A 74 -35.44 11.54 23.62
CA GLN A 74 -36.14 10.65 24.56
C GLN A 74 -36.35 11.31 25.92
N ASN A 75 -35.34 12.02 26.44
CA ASN A 75 -35.46 12.74 27.70
C ASN A 75 -36.48 13.89 27.63
N GLN A 76 -36.57 14.60 26.49
CA GLN A 76 -37.62 15.61 26.30
C GLN A 76 -39.02 14.99 26.35
N GLN A 77 -39.24 13.89 25.61
CA GLN A 77 -40.52 13.19 25.59
C GLN A 77 -40.91 12.63 26.97
N LEU A 78 -39.96 12.00 27.67
CA LEU A 78 -40.17 11.50 29.03
C LEU A 78 -40.48 12.65 30.01
N SER A 79 -39.79 13.79 29.88
CA SER A 79 -40.04 14.96 30.72
C SER A 79 -41.45 15.53 30.53
N GLU A 80 -41.95 15.60 29.29
CA GLU A 80 -43.32 16.04 28.99
C GLU A 80 -44.36 15.07 29.58
N GLN A 81 -44.11 13.76 29.46
CA GLN A 81 -44.99 12.72 30.02
C GLN A 81 -45.00 12.70 31.55
N LEU A 82 -43.84 12.92 32.18
CA LEU A 82 -43.76 13.03 33.64
C LEU A 82 -44.42 14.31 34.14
N HIS A 83 -44.25 15.43 33.42
CA HIS A 83 -44.88 16.70 33.78
C HIS A 83 -46.41 16.60 33.71
N THR A 84 -46.96 15.99 32.65
CA THR A 84 -48.40 15.76 32.51
C THR A 84 -48.95 14.81 33.58
N ALA A 85 -48.26 13.71 33.88
CA ALA A 85 -48.65 12.82 34.98
C ALA A 85 -48.63 13.54 36.34
N TYR A 86 -47.63 14.40 36.57
CA TYR A 86 -47.53 15.19 37.80
C TYR A 86 -48.65 16.23 37.93
N THR A 87 -48.98 16.96 36.86
CA THR A 87 -50.05 17.99 36.88
C THR A 87 -51.44 17.39 37.04
N LEU A 88 -51.68 16.17 36.54
CA LEU A 88 -52.92 15.42 36.76
C LEU A 88 -53.03 14.85 38.19
N GLY A 89 -51.89 14.77 38.90
CA GLY A 89 -51.75 14.32 40.28
C GLY A 89 -51.60 12.79 40.42
N ASN A 90 -51.00 12.34 41.52
CA ASN A 90 -50.66 10.93 41.82
C ASN A 90 -51.84 9.93 41.81
N GLN A 91 -53.07 10.38 41.55
CA GLN A 91 -54.28 9.56 41.48
C GLN A 91 -54.95 9.64 40.10
N GLU A 92 -54.26 10.04 39.03
CA GLU A 92 -54.79 10.10 37.65
C GLU A 92 -55.57 8.83 37.30
N GLN A 93 -54.97 7.66 37.55
CA GLN A 93 -55.56 6.35 37.29
C GLN A 93 -56.86 6.11 38.07
N MET A 94 -56.88 6.46 39.36
CA MET A 94 -58.07 6.33 40.20
C MET A 94 -59.15 7.34 39.79
N LYS A 95 -58.80 8.59 39.49
CA LYS A 95 -59.75 9.59 39.00
C LYS A 95 -60.39 9.17 37.68
N LEU A 96 -59.61 8.61 36.75
CA LEU A 96 -60.11 8.11 35.46
C LEU A 96 -61.03 6.89 35.61
N LEU A 97 -60.77 6.03 36.60
CA LEU A 97 -61.62 4.89 36.93
C LEU A 97 -62.94 5.34 37.56
N PHE A 98 -62.91 6.31 38.46
CA PHE A 98 -64.09 6.76 39.22
C PHE A 98 -64.92 7.85 38.52
N SER A 99 -64.43 8.46 37.43
CA SER A 99 -65.16 9.50 36.69
C SER A 99 -66.08 8.96 35.57
N GLN A 100 -66.17 7.63 35.38
CA GLN A 100 -66.83 7.02 34.22
C GLN A 100 -68.22 6.47 34.58
N GLN A 101 -69.24 6.84 33.79
CA GLN A 101 -70.64 6.44 34.03
C GLN A 101 -71.05 5.11 33.37
N SER A 102 -70.22 4.51 32.49
CA SER A 102 -70.52 3.24 31.81
C SER A 102 -69.37 2.23 31.87
N ALA A 103 -69.73 0.94 31.95
CA ALA A 103 -68.78 -0.17 32.05
C ALA A 103 -67.93 -0.34 30.76
N GLU A 104 -68.49 -0.08 29.57
CA GLU A 104 -67.73 -0.23 28.32
C GLU A 104 -66.62 0.83 28.18
N ASN A 105 -66.85 2.05 28.69
CA ASN A 105 -65.84 3.11 28.66
C ASN A 105 -64.72 2.85 29.66
N LEU A 106 -65.05 2.30 30.84
CA LEU A 106 -64.07 1.91 31.85
C LEU A 106 -63.05 0.91 31.29
N GLN A 107 -63.53 -0.15 30.62
CA GLN A 107 -62.66 -1.19 30.07
C GLN A 107 -61.74 -0.66 28.97
N ARG A 108 -62.25 0.16 28.04
CA ARG A 108 -61.44 0.79 26.99
C ARG A 108 -60.34 1.67 27.57
N ASN A 109 -60.66 2.50 28.57
CA ASN A 109 -59.70 3.39 29.19
C ASN A 109 -58.62 2.64 29.99
N LEU A 110 -58.98 1.54 30.64
CA LEU A 110 -58.03 0.63 31.28
C LEU A 110 -57.04 0.05 30.27
N THR A 111 -57.52 -0.44 29.12
CA THR A 111 -56.66 -0.94 28.04
C THR A 111 -55.75 0.15 27.47
N TYR A 112 -56.27 1.36 27.26
CA TYR A 112 -55.45 2.49 26.79
C TYR A 112 -54.37 2.85 27.81
N TYR A 113 -54.70 2.89 29.10
CA TYR A 113 -53.73 3.17 30.15
C TYR A 113 -52.62 2.12 30.18
N GLU A 114 -52.97 0.84 30.12
CA GLU A 114 -52.00 -0.26 30.05
C GLU A 114 -51.07 -0.10 28.85
N TYR A 115 -51.62 0.21 27.67
CA TYR A 115 -50.84 0.46 26.46
C TYR A 115 -49.85 1.62 26.65
N PHE A 116 -50.29 2.77 27.20
CA PHE A 116 -49.42 3.92 27.45
C PHE A 116 -48.37 3.64 28.54
N SER A 117 -48.72 2.88 29.58
CA SER A 117 -47.78 2.46 30.62
C SER A 117 -46.67 1.56 30.06
N ASN A 118 -47.05 0.57 29.26
CA ASN A 118 -46.09 -0.34 28.61
C ASN A 118 -45.19 0.41 27.63
N TYR A 119 -45.75 1.34 26.85
CA TYR A 119 -44.96 2.21 25.98
C TYR A 119 -43.96 3.07 26.76
N ARG A 120 -44.37 3.63 27.92
CA ARG A 120 -43.47 4.40 28.81
C ARG A 120 -42.31 3.55 29.33
N LEU A 121 -42.59 2.35 29.82
CA LEU A 121 -41.55 1.42 30.27
C LEU A 121 -40.57 1.06 29.15
N GLN A 122 -41.08 0.85 27.93
CA GLN A 122 -40.23 0.61 26.76
C GLN A 122 -39.35 1.82 26.43
N GLN A 123 -39.85 3.05 26.55
CA GLN A 123 -39.03 4.25 26.32
C GLN A 123 -37.91 4.40 27.36
N ILE A 124 -38.19 4.09 28.63
CA ILE A 124 -37.19 4.08 29.70
C ILE A 124 -36.10 3.04 29.38
N ASP A 125 -36.49 1.81 29.02
CA ASP A 125 -35.55 0.73 28.68
C ASP A 125 -34.65 1.12 27.49
N VAL A 126 -35.22 1.67 26.41
CA VAL A 126 -34.44 2.13 25.26
C VAL A 126 -33.49 3.26 25.64
N SER A 127 -33.90 4.18 26.53
CA SER A 127 -33.04 5.27 27.02
C SER A 127 -31.85 4.72 27.83
N THR A 128 -32.09 3.77 28.74
CA THR A 128 -31.04 3.09 29.50
C THR A 128 -30.07 2.37 28.57
N GLN A 129 -30.57 1.63 27.58
CA GLN A 129 -29.74 0.96 26.57
C GLN A 129 -28.91 1.96 25.74
N ASN A 130 -29.48 3.12 25.40
CA ASN A 130 -28.75 4.16 24.68
C ASN A 130 -27.63 4.78 25.54
N PHE A 131 -27.85 4.94 26.84
CA PHE A 131 -26.81 5.38 27.77
C PHE A 131 -25.66 4.36 27.85
N ASP A 132 -25.96 3.06 27.97
CA ASP A 132 -24.95 2.00 27.96
C ASP A 132 -24.15 1.98 26.65
N ARG A 133 -24.86 2.13 25.52
CA ARG A 133 -24.23 2.26 24.19
C ARG A 133 -23.32 3.49 24.12
N LEU A 134 -23.70 4.61 24.72
CA LEU A 134 -22.89 5.83 24.76
C LEU A 134 -21.60 5.59 25.54
N VAL A 135 -21.69 4.99 26.73
CA VAL A 135 -20.53 4.66 27.58
C VAL A 135 -19.56 3.74 26.86
N GLU A 136 -20.05 2.67 26.23
CA GLU A 136 -19.18 1.74 25.48
C GLU A 136 -18.59 2.40 24.22
N ASN A 137 -19.33 3.29 23.55
CA ASN A 137 -18.82 4.06 22.43
C ASN A 137 -17.67 5.00 22.85
N GLU A 138 -17.83 5.71 23.97
CA GLU A 138 -16.78 6.59 24.50
C GLU A 138 -15.51 5.85 24.89
N LYS A 139 -15.66 4.68 25.53
CA LYS A 139 -14.54 3.76 25.82
C LYS A 139 -13.84 3.32 24.53
N SER A 140 -14.60 2.93 23.52
CA SER A 140 -14.08 2.57 22.20
C SER A 140 -13.33 3.72 21.52
N ILE A 141 -13.83 4.96 21.63
CA ILE A 141 -13.16 6.17 21.13
C ILE A 141 -11.83 6.38 21.85
N LYS A 142 -11.80 6.26 23.18
CA LYS A 142 -10.58 6.45 23.99
C LYS A 142 -9.51 5.43 23.60
N LEU A 143 -9.87 4.15 23.50
CA LEU A 143 -8.95 3.09 23.08
C LEU A 143 -8.44 3.32 21.65
N ALA A 144 -9.34 3.70 20.72
CA ALA A 144 -8.96 3.99 19.34
C ALA A 144 -7.99 5.19 19.22
N LYS A 145 -8.14 6.21 20.06
CA LYS A 145 -7.21 7.36 20.12
C LYS A 145 -5.82 6.95 20.61
N ILE A 146 -5.74 6.17 21.69
CA ILE A 146 -4.48 5.66 22.25
C ILE A 146 -3.74 4.80 21.20
N ASP A 147 -4.45 3.90 20.53
CA ASP A 147 -3.90 3.10 19.43
C ASP A 147 -3.36 3.96 18.29
N LEU A 148 -4.13 4.97 17.88
CA LEU A 148 -3.74 5.87 16.80
C LEU A 148 -2.46 6.64 17.15
N GLU A 149 -2.36 7.15 18.38
CA GLU A 149 -1.19 7.86 18.88
C GLU A 149 0.07 6.97 18.88
N LYS A 150 -0.04 5.72 19.33
CA LYS A 150 1.06 4.73 19.27
C LYS A 150 1.58 4.56 17.83
N ILE A 151 0.68 4.46 16.85
CA ILE A 151 1.07 4.30 15.44
C ILE A 151 1.72 5.58 14.91
N LEU A 152 1.21 6.76 15.27
CA LEU A 152 1.78 8.06 14.87
C LEU A 152 3.20 8.25 15.42
N ASN A 153 3.43 7.94 16.69
CA ASN A 153 4.75 8.03 17.33
C ASN A 153 5.75 7.06 16.68
N LYS A 154 5.33 5.81 16.42
CA LYS A 154 6.15 4.84 15.68
C LYS A 154 6.47 5.29 14.26
N GLN A 155 5.53 5.96 13.59
CA GLN A 155 5.77 6.50 12.26
C GLN A 155 6.77 7.67 12.30
N LYS A 156 6.68 8.54 13.31
CA LYS A 156 7.59 9.68 13.49
C LYS A 156 9.04 9.21 13.62
N SER A 157 9.32 8.20 14.47
CA SER A 157 10.67 7.64 14.61
C SER A 157 11.17 6.92 13.35
N GLN A 158 10.28 6.25 12.61
CA GLN A 158 10.64 5.66 11.32
C GLN A 158 11.02 6.72 10.28
N LYS A 159 10.31 7.86 10.23
CA LYS A 159 10.62 8.96 9.31
C LYS A 159 11.98 9.60 9.62
N SER A 160 12.33 9.80 10.89
CA SER A 160 13.65 10.33 11.26
C SER A 160 14.77 9.36 10.89
N SER A 161 14.61 8.06 11.18
CA SER A 161 15.56 7.02 10.74
C SER A 161 15.75 7.02 9.23
N LEU A 162 14.66 7.06 8.47
CA LEU A 162 14.71 7.08 7.00
C LEU A 162 15.48 8.28 6.46
N SER A 163 15.30 9.47 7.05
CA SER A 163 16.05 10.68 6.66
C SER A 163 17.55 10.53 6.90
N SER A 164 17.93 9.97 8.05
CA SER A 164 19.33 9.68 8.40
C SER A 164 19.95 8.68 7.43
N ASP A 165 19.26 7.57 7.14
CA ASP A 165 19.75 6.53 6.24
C ASP A 165 19.89 7.02 4.80
N ARG A 166 18.95 7.84 4.31
CA ARG A 166 19.07 8.51 3.01
C ARG A 166 20.28 9.43 2.95
N SER A 167 20.59 10.15 4.03
CA SER A 167 21.75 11.04 4.10
C SER A 167 23.07 10.25 4.09
N LYS A 168 23.15 9.13 4.82
CA LYS A 168 24.29 8.21 4.77
C LYS A 168 24.48 7.61 3.38
N ARG A 169 23.38 7.16 2.76
CA ARG A 169 23.38 6.64 1.39
C ARG A 169 23.91 7.65 0.38
N LYS A 170 23.48 8.92 0.48
CA LYS A 170 23.99 10.01 -0.38
C LYS A 170 25.51 10.14 -0.27
N LYS A 171 26.08 10.13 0.94
CA LYS A 171 27.54 10.17 1.16
C LYS A 171 28.26 8.98 0.52
N ILE A 172 27.73 7.77 0.68
CA ILE A 172 28.30 6.54 0.06
C ILE A 172 28.35 6.68 -1.47
N VAL A 173 27.25 7.14 -2.08
CA VAL A 173 27.17 7.29 -3.55
C VAL A 173 28.12 8.37 -4.05
N THR A 174 28.17 9.54 -3.41
CA THR A 174 29.09 10.62 -3.80
C THR A 174 30.55 10.18 -3.68
N ASN A 175 30.91 9.46 -2.62
CA ASN A 175 32.27 8.92 -2.47
C ASN A 175 32.61 7.90 -3.55
N LEU A 176 31.67 7.00 -3.88
CA LEU A 176 31.83 6.02 -4.95
C LEU A 176 31.99 6.71 -6.32
N GLU A 177 31.16 7.71 -6.63
CA GLU A 177 31.25 8.48 -7.88
C GLU A 177 32.62 9.17 -8.01
N ASN A 178 33.10 9.81 -6.96
CA ASN A 178 34.42 10.45 -6.93
C ASN A 178 35.54 9.45 -7.13
N GLN A 179 35.47 8.27 -6.49
CA GLN A 179 36.49 7.23 -6.65
C GLN A 179 36.50 6.65 -8.06
N LEU A 180 35.33 6.37 -8.64
CA LEU A 180 35.22 5.87 -10.01
C LEU A 180 35.75 6.89 -11.03
N LYS A 181 35.49 8.19 -10.81
CA LYS A 181 36.01 9.27 -11.64
C LYS A 181 37.54 9.35 -11.55
N LYS A 182 38.11 9.33 -10.34
CA LYS A 182 39.57 9.34 -10.12
C LYS A 182 40.28 8.13 -10.74
N GLN A 183 39.66 6.95 -10.69
CA GLN A 183 40.27 5.71 -11.19
C GLN A 183 39.95 5.40 -12.66
N GLY A 184 39.11 6.20 -13.34
CA GLY A 184 38.67 5.92 -14.71
C GLY A 184 37.82 4.65 -14.87
N LYS A 185 37.30 4.06 -13.77
CA LYS A 185 36.63 2.73 -13.76
C LYS A 185 35.12 2.80 -14.01
N TYR A 186 34.62 3.89 -14.57
CA TYR A 186 33.18 4.03 -14.79
C TYR A 186 32.68 3.08 -15.88
N LEU A 187 33.47 2.89 -16.95
CA LEU A 187 33.14 1.97 -18.04
C LEU A 187 33.04 0.52 -17.54
N THR A 188 34.08 0.04 -16.86
CA THR A 188 34.13 -1.34 -16.35
C THR A 188 33.01 -1.63 -15.35
N LYS A 189 32.63 -0.65 -14.53
CA LYS A 189 31.45 -0.77 -13.67
C LYS A 189 30.17 -1.00 -14.47
N LEU A 190 29.94 -0.23 -15.54
CA LEU A 190 28.73 -0.37 -16.35
C LEU A 190 28.66 -1.73 -17.06
N GLU A 191 29.79 -2.22 -17.56
CA GLU A 191 29.89 -3.53 -18.21
C GLU A 191 29.66 -4.67 -17.22
N ASP A 192 30.23 -4.58 -16.01
CA ASP A 192 29.97 -5.51 -14.91
C ASP A 192 28.49 -5.56 -14.51
N ASP A 193 27.87 -4.39 -14.36
CA ASP A 193 26.48 -4.25 -13.95
C ASP A 193 25.55 -4.88 -15.02
N GLU A 194 25.86 -4.66 -16.30
CA GLU A 194 25.15 -5.25 -17.45
C GLU A 194 25.33 -6.78 -17.50
N LYS A 195 26.56 -7.28 -17.31
CA LYS A 195 26.86 -8.71 -17.25
C LYS A 195 26.10 -9.39 -16.12
N ASN A 196 26.05 -8.77 -14.95
CA ASN A 196 25.30 -9.28 -13.80
C ASN A 196 23.80 -9.38 -14.08
N LEU A 197 23.22 -8.36 -14.71
CA LEU A 197 21.80 -8.37 -15.10
C LEU A 197 21.52 -9.50 -16.09
N LYS A 198 22.36 -9.65 -17.12
CA LYS A 198 22.24 -10.73 -18.10
C LYS A 198 22.29 -12.11 -17.43
N GLN A 199 23.27 -12.36 -16.55
CA GLN A 199 23.40 -13.63 -15.83
C GLN A 199 22.16 -13.96 -14.99
N LEU A 200 21.59 -12.97 -14.30
CA LEU A 200 20.34 -13.15 -13.55
C LEU A 200 19.19 -13.56 -14.48
N ILE A 201 19.03 -12.87 -15.61
CA ILE A 201 17.93 -13.09 -16.53
C ILE A 201 18.03 -14.45 -17.21
N ASP A 202 19.23 -14.85 -17.61
CA ASP A 202 19.47 -16.16 -18.21
C ASP A 202 19.16 -17.28 -17.20
N SER A 203 19.63 -17.16 -15.96
CA SER A 203 19.31 -18.10 -14.88
C SER A 203 17.81 -18.17 -14.59
N LEU A 204 17.12 -17.02 -14.62
CA LEU A 204 15.66 -17.00 -14.44
C LEU A 204 14.93 -17.64 -15.61
N ALA A 205 15.37 -17.41 -16.85
CA ALA A 205 14.75 -18.01 -18.02
C ALA A 205 14.81 -19.55 -17.96
N GLU A 206 15.94 -20.12 -17.56
CA GLU A 206 16.09 -21.56 -17.34
C GLU A 206 15.13 -22.11 -16.29
N ILE A 207 15.02 -21.42 -15.15
CA ILE A 207 14.12 -21.82 -14.05
C ILE A 207 12.64 -21.73 -14.49
N LEU A 208 12.27 -20.70 -15.25
CA LEU A 208 10.90 -20.45 -15.66
C LEU A 208 10.39 -21.42 -16.74
N ILE A 209 11.27 -21.94 -17.61
CA ILE A 209 10.91 -22.99 -18.58
C ILE A 209 10.31 -24.23 -17.88
N GLN A 210 10.81 -24.55 -16.69
CA GLN A 210 10.40 -25.72 -15.92
C GLN A 210 9.16 -25.46 -15.02
N THR A 211 8.56 -24.28 -15.13
CA THR A 211 7.47 -23.85 -14.25
C THR A 211 6.22 -23.55 -15.07
N PRO A 212 5.03 -23.99 -14.61
CA PRO A 212 3.79 -23.67 -15.31
C PRO A 212 3.62 -22.15 -15.47
N PRO A 213 3.29 -21.67 -16.68
CA PRO A 213 3.17 -20.25 -16.94
C PRO A 213 2.01 -19.66 -16.13
N PRO A 214 2.03 -18.34 -15.88
CA PRO A 214 0.92 -17.65 -15.26
C PRO A 214 -0.39 -17.88 -16.02
N ARG A 215 -1.41 -18.43 -15.34
CA ARG A 215 -2.73 -18.65 -15.93
C ARG A 215 -3.42 -17.30 -16.10
N SER A 216 -3.69 -16.92 -17.33
CA SER A 216 -4.44 -15.70 -17.64
C SER A 216 -5.29 -15.87 -18.88
N THR A 217 -6.42 -15.18 -18.87
CA THR A 217 -7.36 -15.11 -19.99
C THR A 217 -6.80 -14.34 -21.19
N LYS A 218 -5.79 -13.47 -20.99
CA LYS A 218 -5.18 -12.66 -22.06
C LYS A 218 -3.68 -12.90 -22.15
N LYS A 219 -3.23 -13.39 -23.32
CA LYS A 219 -1.80 -13.52 -23.66
C LYS A 219 -1.12 -12.15 -23.66
N PHE A 220 0.08 -12.05 -23.08
CA PHE A 220 0.79 -10.77 -22.96
C PHE A 220 1.02 -10.08 -24.31
N ILE A 221 1.29 -10.84 -25.38
CA ILE A 221 1.48 -10.31 -26.73
C ILE A 221 0.28 -9.52 -27.27
N SER A 222 -0.95 -9.87 -26.85
CA SER A 222 -2.17 -9.16 -27.26
C SER A 222 -2.28 -7.75 -26.66
N LEU A 223 -1.44 -7.43 -25.66
CA LEU A 223 -1.39 -6.15 -24.98
C LEU A 223 -0.35 -5.18 -25.59
N LYS A 224 0.34 -5.58 -26.67
CA LYS A 224 1.27 -4.70 -27.38
C LYS A 224 0.55 -3.43 -27.85
N GLY A 225 1.13 -2.27 -27.55
CA GLY A 225 0.54 -0.94 -27.77
C GLY A 225 -0.58 -0.55 -26.78
N LYS A 226 -0.97 -1.43 -25.86
CA LYS A 226 -2.12 -1.27 -24.95
C LYS A 226 -1.73 -1.24 -23.47
N LEU A 227 -0.46 -1.50 -23.13
CA LEU A 227 -0.05 -1.50 -21.72
C LEU A 227 -0.14 -0.10 -21.11
N SER A 228 -0.53 -0.05 -19.84
CA SER A 228 -0.37 1.15 -19.03
C SER A 228 1.08 1.30 -18.63
N TRP A 229 1.56 2.54 -18.59
CA TRP A 229 2.89 2.81 -18.05
C TRP A 229 2.95 2.51 -16.55
N PRO A 230 4.07 1.97 -16.05
CA PRO A 230 4.20 1.57 -14.65
C PRO A 230 4.26 2.74 -13.66
N VAL A 231 4.57 3.94 -14.15
CA VAL A 231 4.54 5.19 -13.39
C VAL A 231 4.23 6.35 -14.32
N LYS A 232 3.62 7.41 -13.79
CA LYS A 232 3.47 8.70 -14.48
C LYS A 232 4.73 9.52 -14.27
N GLY A 233 5.40 9.92 -15.34
CA GLY A 233 6.67 10.67 -15.28
C GLY A 233 7.24 10.97 -16.66
N LYS A 234 8.34 11.72 -16.71
CA LYS A 234 9.02 12.07 -17.98
C LYS A 234 10.10 11.05 -18.30
N VAL A 235 10.16 10.54 -19.54
CA VAL A 235 11.24 9.62 -19.94
C VAL A 235 12.53 10.40 -20.17
N LYS A 236 13.57 10.04 -19.40
CA LYS A 236 14.91 10.67 -19.45
C LYS A 236 15.89 9.87 -20.30
N LYS A 237 15.75 8.55 -20.36
CA LYS A 237 16.58 7.65 -21.16
C LYS A 237 15.69 6.73 -21.97
N LEU A 238 15.98 6.62 -23.27
CA LEU A 238 15.19 5.86 -24.23
C LEU A 238 15.92 4.58 -24.64
N TYR A 239 15.13 3.54 -24.91
CA TYR A 239 15.60 2.28 -25.44
C TYR A 239 16.45 2.49 -26.71
N GLY A 240 17.53 1.73 -26.84
CA GLY A 240 18.42 1.73 -28.00
C GLY A 240 19.38 2.91 -28.09
N ARG A 241 19.19 3.99 -27.30
CA ARG A 241 20.16 5.09 -27.22
C ARG A 241 21.45 4.62 -26.55
N LEU A 242 22.57 5.24 -26.91
CA LEU A 242 23.86 4.98 -26.26
C LEU A 242 23.80 5.32 -24.77
N LYS A 243 24.62 4.62 -23.97
CA LYS A 243 24.80 4.82 -22.55
C LYS A 243 26.24 5.29 -22.27
N PRO A 244 26.57 6.57 -22.53
CA PRO A 244 27.90 7.10 -22.27
C PRO A 244 28.31 6.93 -20.80
N PRO A 245 29.61 6.75 -20.52
CA PRO A 245 30.74 6.70 -21.46
C PRO A 245 30.96 5.31 -22.10
N SER A 246 30.01 4.37 -21.98
CA SER A 246 30.11 3.05 -22.59
C SER A 246 29.50 2.99 -23.99
N ASN A 247 29.93 2.00 -24.77
CA ASN A 247 29.32 1.65 -26.06
C ASN A 247 28.04 0.81 -25.90
N LEU A 248 27.59 0.60 -24.66
CA LEU A 248 26.33 -0.10 -24.39
C LEU A 248 25.14 0.77 -24.81
N ARG A 249 24.03 0.10 -25.14
CA ARG A 249 22.75 0.75 -25.41
C ARG A 249 21.78 0.49 -24.27
N TRP A 250 20.90 1.45 -24.00
CA TRP A 250 19.81 1.26 -23.06
C TRP A 250 18.89 0.14 -23.53
N GLN A 251 18.78 -0.92 -22.72
CA GLN A 251 17.89 -2.06 -22.98
C GLN A 251 16.44 -1.82 -22.54
N GLY A 252 16.19 -0.69 -21.87
CA GLY A 252 14.88 -0.24 -21.42
C GLY A 252 14.77 1.27 -21.46
N VAL A 253 13.84 1.82 -20.68
CA VAL A 253 13.67 3.26 -20.49
C VAL A 253 13.89 3.64 -19.04
N VAL A 254 14.29 4.90 -18.80
CA VAL A 254 14.31 5.49 -17.46
C VAL A 254 13.25 6.58 -17.38
N ILE A 255 12.29 6.40 -16.48
CA ILE A 255 11.16 7.31 -16.28
C ILE A 255 11.41 8.10 -14.99
N ASN A 256 11.66 9.39 -15.11
CA ASN A 256 11.80 10.28 -13.96
C ASN A 256 10.44 10.55 -13.33
N ALA A 257 10.32 10.29 -12.02
CA ALA A 257 9.12 10.48 -11.23
C ALA A 257 9.50 10.75 -9.77
N ASN A 258 8.64 11.43 -9.02
CA ASN A 258 8.91 11.77 -7.63
C ASN A 258 9.14 10.52 -6.77
N ARG A 259 10.15 10.58 -5.90
CA ARG A 259 10.44 9.53 -4.92
C ARG A 259 9.19 9.18 -4.12
N GLY A 260 8.97 7.89 -3.87
CA GLY A 260 7.81 7.40 -3.12
C GLY A 260 6.54 7.22 -3.97
N ASN A 261 6.49 7.73 -5.21
CA ASN A 261 5.40 7.41 -6.13
C ASN A 261 5.28 5.90 -6.32
N ASN A 262 4.04 5.42 -6.44
CA ASN A 262 3.77 3.99 -6.63
C ASN A 262 4.25 3.52 -8.01
N VAL A 263 4.99 2.43 -8.03
CA VAL A 263 5.32 1.66 -9.24
C VAL A 263 4.30 0.54 -9.38
N ARG A 264 3.75 0.40 -10.58
CA ARG A 264 2.67 -0.54 -10.87
C ARG A 264 3.08 -1.62 -11.87
N ALA A 265 2.55 -2.83 -11.68
CA ALA A 265 2.68 -3.89 -12.67
C ALA A 265 1.95 -3.49 -13.97
N VAL A 266 2.59 -3.72 -15.12
CA VAL A 266 2.01 -3.33 -16.42
C VAL A 266 0.95 -4.32 -16.91
N SER A 267 1.02 -5.56 -16.43
CA SER A 267 0.10 -6.66 -16.76
C SER A 267 0.04 -7.64 -15.60
N HIS A 268 -0.93 -8.56 -15.66
CA HIS A 268 -0.98 -9.74 -14.80
C HIS A 268 0.31 -10.56 -14.92
N GLY A 269 0.73 -11.23 -13.86
CA GLY A 269 1.88 -12.13 -13.91
C GLY A 269 2.31 -12.61 -12.53
N ARG A 270 3.47 -13.27 -12.50
CA ARG A 270 4.07 -13.78 -11.27
C ARG A 270 5.42 -13.11 -11.03
N ILE A 271 5.70 -12.71 -9.78
CA ILE A 271 6.99 -12.13 -9.42
C ILE A 271 8.09 -13.20 -9.52
N ALA A 272 8.90 -13.14 -10.56
CA ALA A 272 10.05 -14.02 -10.76
C ALA A 272 11.24 -13.59 -9.90
N PHE A 273 11.44 -12.29 -9.66
CA PHE A 273 12.52 -11.79 -8.80
C PHE A 273 12.08 -10.54 -8.05
N SER A 274 12.56 -10.37 -6.82
CA SER A 274 12.27 -9.22 -5.96
C SER A 274 13.34 -9.09 -4.88
N ASP A 275 14.48 -8.52 -5.27
CA ASP A 275 15.63 -8.31 -4.39
C ASP A 275 16.51 -7.19 -4.93
N TRP A 276 17.56 -6.86 -4.19
CA TRP A 276 18.59 -5.92 -4.62
C TRP A 276 19.58 -6.60 -5.58
N LEU A 277 19.83 -5.98 -6.73
CA LEU A 277 20.86 -6.35 -7.69
C LEU A 277 21.77 -5.16 -7.95
N ARG A 278 23.09 -5.38 -7.96
CA ARG A 278 24.07 -4.32 -8.29
C ARG A 278 23.74 -3.70 -9.65
N GLY A 279 23.87 -2.37 -9.73
CA GLY A 279 23.56 -1.59 -10.93
C GLY A 279 22.05 -1.33 -11.13
N MET A 280 21.19 -2.27 -10.76
CA MET A 280 19.72 -2.13 -10.86
C MET A 280 19.05 -1.71 -9.55
N GLY A 281 19.73 -1.82 -8.41
CA GLY A 281 19.16 -1.54 -7.10
C GLY A 281 18.10 -2.54 -6.71
N ASN A 282 17.08 -2.09 -5.98
CA ASN A 282 15.91 -2.89 -5.68
C ASN A 282 15.13 -3.16 -6.97
N LEU A 283 15.19 -4.40 -7.43
CA LEU A 283 14.70 -4.87 -8.72
C LEU A 283 13.53 -5.84 -8.52
N ILE A 284 12.43 -5.58 -9.24
CA ILE A 284 11.37 -6.56 -9.44
C ILE A 284 11.39 -7.04 -10.88
N ILE A 285 11.24 -8.35 -11.08
CA ILE A 285 11.03 -8.97 -12.38
C ILE A 285 9.71 -9.74 -12.32
N ILE A 286 8.81 -9.47 -13.27
CA ILE A 286 7.52 -10.14 -13.40
C ILE A 286 7.57 -11.02 -14.64
N ASP A 287 7.23 -12.30 -14.46
CA ASP A 287 6.96 -13.24 -15.54
C ASP A 287 5.49 -13.15 -15.95
N HIS A 288 5.27 -12.89 -17.24
CA HIS A 288 3.95 -12.76 -17.86
C HIS A 288 3.56 -14.00 -18.68
N GLY A 289 4.39 -15.05 -18.70
CA GLY A 289 4.20 -16.24 -19.53
C GLY A 289 4.74 -16.05 -20.95
N ASP A 290 4.79 -17.16 -21.70
CA ASP A 290 5.28 -17.20 -23.09
C ASP A 290 6.70 -16.61 -23.30
N GLY A 291 7.51 -16.60 -22.24
CA GLY A 291 8.85 -16.02 -22.21
C GLY A 291 8.88 -14.49 -22.15
N TYR A 292 7.78 -13.84 -21.78
CA TYR A 292 7.73 -12.39 -21.56
C TYR A 292 8.06 -12.02 -20.12
N LEU A 293 9.03 -11.12 -19.95
CA LEU A 293 9.39 -10.56 -18.67
C LEU A 293 9.22 -9.04 -18.69
N SER A 294 8.85 -8.46 -17.55
CA SER A 294 9.01 -7.02 -17.30
C SER A 294 9.86 -6.77 -16.08
N LEU A 295 10.73 -5.77 -16.17
CA LEU A 295 11.71 -5.43 -15.14
C LEU A 295 11.48 -4.02 -14.63
N TYR A 296 11.61 -3.86 -13.32
CA TYR A 296 11.37 -2.62 -12.59
C TYR A 296 12.54 -2.39 -11.65
N GLY A 297 13.50 -1.56 -12.06
CA GLY A 297 14.72 -1.26 -11.31
C GLY A 297 14.68 0.10 -10.61
N HIS A 298 15.66 0.35 -9.75
CA HIS A 298 15.90 1.57 -9.00
C HIS A 298 14.82 1.92 -7.97
N ASN A 299 13.96 0.96 -7.60
CA ASN A 299 12.90 1.19 -6.63
C ASN A 299 13.49 1.60 -5.26
N GLU A 300 12.79 2.45 -4.52
CA GLU A 300 13.14 2.67 -3.12
C GLU A 300 12.76 1.46 -2.28
N SER A 301 11.58 0.89 -2.53
CA SER A 301 11.02 -0.20 -1.74
C SER A 301 10.29 -1.20 -2.63
N LEU A 302 10.41 -2.48 -2.28
CA LEU A 302 9.72 -3.59 -2.93
C LEU A 302 8.55 -4.04 -2.04
N TYR A 303 7.38 -4.19 -2.64
CA TYR A 303 6.15 -4.47 -1.91
C TYR A 303 5.58 -5.87 -2.15
N LYS A 304 6.19 -6.62 -3.05
CA LYS A 304 5.82 -7.98 -3.44
C LYS A 304 7.04 -8.89 -3.34
N ALA A 305 6.88 -10.10 -2.82
CA ALA A 305 7.94 -11.10 -2.76
C ALA A 305 7.95 -12.00 -4.01
N THR A 306 9.05 -12.72 -4.23
CA THR A 306 9.10 -13.74 -5.29
C THR A 306 8.01 -14.78 -5.10
N GLY A 307 7.40 -15.16 -6.22
CA GLY A 307 6.36 -16.17 -6.31
C GLY A 307 4.95 -15.62 -6.12
N GLU A 308 4.79 -14.39 -5.62
CA GLU A 308 3.49 -13.72 -5.54
C GLU A 308 2.90 -13.45 -6.92
N TRP A 309 1.58 -13.47 -6.99
CA TRP A 309 0.82 -13.08 -8.17
C TRP A 309 0.49 -11.59 -8.10
N VAL A 310 0.44 -10.96 -9.26
CA VAL A 310 0.08 -9.55 -9.42
C VAL A 310 -0.83 -9.37 -10.60
N GLU A 311 -1.78 -8.45 -10.48
CA GLU A 311 -2.65 -8.02 -11.57
C GLU A 311 -2.13 -6.74 -12.23
N ALA A 312 -2.65 -6.44 -13.43
CA ALA A 312 -2.36 -5.19 -14.09
C ALA A 312 -2.76 -4.00 -13.20
N GLY A 313 -1.82 -3.09 -12.92
CA GLY A 313 -2.04 -1.92 -12.07
C GLY A 313 -1.74 -2.12 -10.58
N ASP A 314 -1.46 -3.34 -10.13
CA ASP A 314 -1.05 -3.62 -8.75
C ASP A 314 0.19 -2.83 -8.37
N ILE A 315 0.20 -2.31 -7.14
CA ILE A 315 1.35 -1.57 -6.61
C ILE A 315 2.43 -2.57 -6.18
N ILE A 316 3.54 -2.61 -6.90
CA ILE A 316 4.63 -3.56 -6.71
C ILE A 316 5.84 -2.97 -5.97
N GLY A 317 5.98 -1.65 -5.99
CA GLY A 317 7.08 -0.94 -5.34
C GLY A 317 6.84 0.56 -5.29
N SER A 318 7.88 1.29 -4.90
CA SER A 318 7.89 2.75 -4.96
C SER A 318 9.14 3.27 -5.66
N ILE A 319 9.00 4.41 -6.34
CA ILE A 319 10.11 5.09 -7.00
C ILE A 319 11.19 5.46 -5.99
N GLY A 320 12.43 5.21 -6.39
CA GLY A 320 13.62 5.61 -5.65
C GLY A 320 14.76 5.90 -6.60
N ASP A 321 15.96 5.77 -6.08
CA ASP A 321 17.24 5.98 -6.74
C ASP A 321 18.21 4.83 -6.44
N SER A 322 17.70 3.65 -6.07
CA SER A 322 18.54 2.53 -5.62
C SER A 322 19.41 1.98 -6.74
N GLY A 323 20.49 1.26 -6.39
CA GLY A 323 21.49 0.78 -7.33
C GLY A 323 22.55 1.83 -7.64
N GLY A 324 22.75 2.77 -6.71
CA GLY A 324 23.75 3.83 -6.84
C GLY A 324 23.39 4.90 -7.87
N GLN A 325 22.10 5.08 -8.17
CA GLN A 325 21.66 6.20 -9.02
C GLN A 325 21.67 7.51 -8.22
N SER A 326 22.06 8.61 -8.88
CA SER A 326 22.10 9.94 -8.27
C SER A 326 20.75 10.66 -8.34
N ASN A 327 19.85 10.22 -9.22
CA ASN A 327 18.52 10.80 -9.41
C ASN A 327 17.44 9.74 -9.23
N ASN A 328 16.27 10.17 -8.75
CA ASN A 328 15.08 9.34 -8.66
C ASN A 328 14.51 9.01 -10.05
N GLY A 329 14.07 7.77 -10.21
CA GLY A 329 13.41 7.31 -11.43
C GLY A 329 13.20 5.80 -11.43
N LEU A 330 12.37 5.34 -12.36
CA LEU A 330 12.14 3.92 -12.61
C LEU A 330 12.95 3.51 -13.84
N TYR A 331 13.79 2.50 -13.69
CA TYR A 331 14.25 1.73 -14.85
C TYR A 331 13.17 0.72 -15.21
N PHE A 332 12.70 0.75 -16.46
CA PHE A 332 11.65 -0.13 -16.96
C PHE A 332 12.08 -0.81 -18.25
N GLU A 333 11.97 -2.13 -18.29
CA GLU A 333 12.32 -2.94 -19.44
C GLU A 333 11.27 -4.03 -19.68
N ILE A 334 11.06 -4.38 -20.95
CA ILE A 334 10.27 -5.55 -21.37
C ILE A 334 11.19 -6.46 -22.16
N ARG A 335 11.12 -7.78 -21.92
CA ARG A 335 11.87 -8.79 -22.66
C ARG A 335 10.97 -9.85 -23.25
N LYS A 336 11.43 -10.44 -24.35
CA LYS A 336 10.88 -11.68 -24.93
C LYS A 336 12.02 -12.68 -25.11
N LYS A 337 11.93 -13.85 -24.47
CA LYS A 337 12.98 -14.90 -24.50
C LYS A 337 14.38 -14.31 -24.23
N SER A 338 14.51 -13.61 -23.10
CA SER A 338 15.72 -12.89 -22.66
C SER A 338 16.19 -11.71 -23.52
N LYS A 339 15.56 -11.44 -24.68
CA LYS A 339 15.93 -10.31 -25.55
C LYS A 339 15.13 -9.04 -25.20
N PRO A 340 15.80 -7.90 -24.97
CA PRO A 340 15.17 -6.60 -24.74
C PRO A 340 14.21 -6.22 -25.87
N GLN A 341 13.11 -5.57 -25.51
CA GLN A 341 12.09 -5.04 -26.43
C GLN A 341 11.90 -3.56 -26.12
N ASN A 342 11.64 -2.74 -27.16
CA ASN A 342 11.38 -1.31 -26.96
C ASN A 342 10.04 -1.10 -26.20
N PRO A 343 10.05 -0.62 -24.93
CA PRO A 343 8.83 -0.49 -24.14
C PRO A 343 7.82 0.52 -24.71
N THR A 344 8.28 1.49 -25.51
CA THR A 344 7.38 2.49 -26.13
C THR A 344 6.45 1.87 -27.18
N ARG A 345 6.80 0.70 -27.74
CA ARG A 345 5.94 -0.06 -28.65
C ARG A 345 4.91 -0.93 -27.92
N TRP A 346 5.02 -1.04 -26.60
CA TRP A 346 4.15 -1.87 -25.77
C TRP A 346 3.15 -1.05 -24.97
N CYS A 347 3.60 0.06 -24.42
CA CYS A 347 2.75 0.95 -23.65
C CYS A 347 2.01 1.94 -24.55
N LYS A 348 0.83 2.37 -24.10
CA LYS A 348 0.02 3.38 -24.79
C LYS A 348 0.80 4.68 -25.00
N SER A 349 0.54 5.38 -26.10
CA SER A 349 1.02 6.75 -26.28
C SER A 349 0.53 7.62 -25.13
N SER A 350 1.38 8.51 -24.64
CA SER A 350 1.04 9.38 -23.53
C SER A 350 1.73 10.72 -23.69
N ASN A 351 1.04 11.80 -23.34
CA ASN A 351 1.47 13.17 -23.61
C ASN A 351 2.77 13.59 -22.87
N TRP A 352 3.26 12.77 -21.94
CA TRP A 352 4.55 13.01 -21.29
C TRP A 352 5.77 12.54 -22.11
N PHE A 353 5.54 11.93 -23.28
CA PHE A 353 6.57 11.57 -24.25
C PHE A 353 7.21 12.75 -24.98
N THR A 354 6.81 13.98 -24.65
CA THR A 354 7.32 15.18 -25.32
C THR A 354 8.83 15.17 -25.39
N SER A 355 9.27 15.29 -26.64
CA SER A 355 10.60 15.06 -27.17
C SER A 355 11.69 15.81 -26.40
N ILE A 356 12.81 15.13 -26.18
CA ILE A 356 14.13 15.77 -26.03
C ILE A 356 14.57 16.19 -27.41
#